data_AF-A0A392T405-F1
#
_entry.id   AF-A0A392T405-F1
#
_cell.length_a   1.000
_cell.length_b   1.000
_cell.length_c   1.000
_cell.angle_alpha   90.00
_cell.angle_beta   90.00
_cell.angle_gamma   90.00
#
_symmetry.space_group_name_H-M   'P 1'
#
loop_
_entity.id
_entity.type
_entity.pdbx_description
1 polymer ?
#
loop_
_entity_poly.entity_id
_entity_poly.type
_entity_poly.pdbx_seq_one_letter_code
_entity_poly.pdbx_strand_id
1 'polypeptide(L)' 'EMWVMYIEMDMARRNGTTLLHVKSVSKTLDDIVTGNCNVNRKIPTLVQHICALKNMD' A
#
# COMPACT_ATOMS: atom_id res chain seq x y z
N GLU A 1 4.41 4.62 -9.45
CA GLU A 1 3.82 3.37 -8.94
C GLU A 1 3.18 3.54 -7.56
N MET A 2 3.95 3.76 -6.47
CA MET A 2 3.36 3.91 -5.11
C MET A 2 2.27 5.00 -4.99
N TRP A 3 2.46 6.17 -5.62
CA TRP A 3 1.47 7.25 -5.58
C TRP A 3 0.15 6.87 -6.26
N VAL A 4 0.23 6.11 -7.35
CA VAL A 4 -0.96 5.59 -8.06
C VAL A 4 -1.70 4.61 -7.17
N MET A 5 -0.97 3.68 -6.55
CA MET A 5 -1.54 2.71 -5.61
C MET A 5 -2.21 3.39 -4.42
N TYR A 6 -1.60 4.43 -3.84
CA TYR A 6 -2.22 5.21 -2.76
C TYR A 6 -3.54 5.84 -3.19
N ILE A 7 -3.56 6.50 -4.36
CA ILE A 7 -4.77 7.17 -4.87
C ILE A 7 -5.88 6.15 -5.16
N GLU A 8 -5.56 5.03 -5.80
CA GLU A 8 -6.53 3.97 -6.09
C GLU A 8 -7.12 3.36 -4.81
N MET A 9 -6.29 3.11 -3.80
CA MET A 9 -6.74 2.60 -2.51
C MET A 9 -7.61 3.61 -1.74
N ASP A 10 -7.22 4.88 -1.71
CA ASP A 10 -8.00 5.94 -1.06
C ASP A 10 -9.37 6.15 -1.74
N MET A 11 -9.42 6.19 -3.07
CA MET A 11 -10.67 6.32 -3.81
C MET A 11 -11.60 5.12 -3.58
N ALA A 12 -11.06 3.90 -3.64
CA ALA A 12 -11.85 2.70 -3.40
C ALA A 12 -12.42 2.65 -1.98
N ARG A 13 -11.63 3.04 -0.97
CA ARG A 13 -12.10 3.15 0.41
C ARG A 13 -13.21 4.19 0.57
N ARG A 14 -13.05 5.38 -0.01
CA ARG A 14 -14.10 6.41 -0.02
C ARG A 14 -15.40 5.93 -0.69
N ASN A 15 -15.30 4.98 -1.61
CA ASN A 15 -16.43 4.37 -2.28
C ASN A 15 -17.01 3.14 -1.55
N GLY A 16 -16.53 2.83 -0.34
CA GLY A 16 -17.01 1.71 0.47
C GLY A 16 -16.43 0.34 0.09
N THR A 17 -15.45 0.29 -0.82
CA THR A 17 -14.80 -0.97 -1.21
C THR A 17 -13.75 -1.36 -0.17
N THR A 18 -13.96 -2.49 0.49
CA THR A 18 -13.06 -3.02 1.54
C THR A 18 -12.04 -4.02 1.01
N LEU A 19 -12.35 -4.72 -0.09
CA LEU A 19 -11.47 -5.73 -0.68
C LEU A 19 -10.83 -5.19 -1.96
N LEU A 20 -9.52 -4.94 -1.92
CA LEU A 20 -8.73 -4.46 -3.06
C LEU A 20 -7.64 -5.44 -3.42
N HIS A 21 -7.60 -5.83 -4.70
CA HIS A 21 -6.49 -6.61 -5.25
C HIS A 21 -5.58 -5.68 -6.05
N VAL A 22 -4.59 -5.10 -5.38
CA VAL A 22 -3.58 -4.27 -6.04
C VAL A 22 -2.39 -5.13 -6.40
N LYS A 23 -1.94 -5.03 -7.66
CA LYS A 23 -0.70 -5.65 -8.13
C LYS A 23 0.34 -4.58 -8.40
N SER A 24 1.51 -4.70 -7.79
CA SER A 24 2.68 -3.93 -8.16
C SER A 24 3.44 -4.64 -9.28
N VAL A 25 4.07 -3.87 -10.18
CA VAL A 25 5.07 -4.41 -11.12
C VAL A 25 6.41 -4.64 -10.42
N SER A 26 6.62 -3.99 -9.27
CA SER A 26 7.82 -4.10 -8.46
C SER A 26 7.62 -5.06 -7.29
N LYS A 27 8.33 -6.20 -7.34
CA LYS A 27 8.39 -7.20 -6.26
C LYS A 27 8.86 -6.59 -4.94
N THR A 28 9.78 -5.63 -4.98
CA THR A 28 10.23 -4.91 -3.80
C THR A 28 9.07 -4.16 -3.13
N LEU A 29 8.15 -3.57 -3.91
CA LEU A 29 6.98 -2.91 -3.34
C LEU A 29 5.99 -3.91 -2.74
N ASP A 30 5.78 -5.05 -3.40
CA ASP A 30 4.96 -6.13 -2.84
C ASP A 30 5.53 -6.61 -1.51
N ASP A 31 6.85 -6.83 -1.44
CA ASP A 31 7.52 -7.27 -0.22
C ASP A 31 7.45 -6.21 0.89
N ILE A 32 7.46 -4.92 0.55
CA ILE A 32 7.28 -3.81 1.50
C ILE A 32 5.85 -3.79 2.07
N VAL A 33 4.84 -3.88 1.22
CA VAL A 33 3.41 -3.75 1.61
C VAL A 33 2.89 -4.99 2.33
N THR A 34 3.42 -6.17 1.95
CA THR A 34 3.12 -7.44 2.63
C THR A 34 3.91 -7.62 3.92
N GLY A 35 4.92 -6.79 4.17
CA GLY A 35 5.79 -6.91 5.34
C GLY A 35 6.86 -8.01 5.21
N ASN A 36 7.04 -8.56 4.01
CA ASN A 36 8.04 -9.58 3.70
C ASN A 36 9.47 -9.02 3.55
N CYS A 37 9.65 -7.69 3.54
CA CYS A 37 10.98 -7.09 3.62
C CYS A 37 11.16 -6.21 4.85
N ASN A 38 12.30 -6.39 5.53
CA ASN A 38 12.68 -5.59 6.67
C ASN A 38 13.48 -4.37 6.17
N VAL A 39 12.79 -3.28 5.84
CA VAL A 39 13.45 -2.06 5.36
C VAL A 39 14.11 -1.37 6.55
N ASN A 40 15.35 -1.75 6.84
CA ASN A 40 16.18 -1.20 7.93
C ASN A 40 16.55 0.30 7.76
N ARG A 41 15.93 1.00 6.80
CA ARG A 41 16.09 2.42 6.53
C ARG A 41 14.71 3.02 6.33
N LYS A 42 14.40 4.08 7.10
CA LYS A 42 13.18 4.92 7.02
C LYS A 42 12.26 4.53 5.87
N ILE A 43 11.23 3.75 6.19
CA ILE A 43 10.15 3.45 5.26
C ILE A 43 9.60 4.78 4.76
N PRO A 44 9.56 5.04 3.43
CA PRO A 44 9.03 6.28 2.90
C PRO A 44 7.61 6.53 3.42
N THR A 45 7.31 7.77 3.83
CA THR A 45 6.01 8.14 4.43
C THR A 45 4.81 7.65 3.61
N LEU A 46 4.91 7.67 2.29
CA LEU A 46 3.85 7.18 1.38
C LEU A 46 3.53 5.69 1.58
N VAL A 47 4.55 4.85 1.81
CA VAL A 47 4.37 3.42 2.11
C VAL A 47 3.63 3.23 3.43
N GLN A 48 3.91 4.07 4.43
CA GLN A 48 3.22 4.01 5.72
C GLN A 48 1.73 4.30 5.56
N HIS A 49 1.38 5.31 4.75
CA HIS A 49 -0.03 5.61 4.43
C HIS A 49 -0.72 4.49 3.68
N ILE A 50 -0.05 3.86 2.72
CA ILE A 50 -0.57 2.69 1.99
C ILE A 50 -0.84 1.52 2.96
N CYS A 51 0.09 1.24 3.87
CA CYS A 51 -0.09 0.20 4.88
C CYS A 51 -1.24 0.52 5.84
N ALA A 52 -1.40 1.81 6.21
CA ALA A 52 -2.52 2.25 7.04
C ALA A 52 -3.86 2.00 6.33
N LEU A 53 -3.99 2.33 5.05
CA LEU A 53 -5.20 2.05 4.25
C LEU A 53 -5.51 0.55 4.13
N LYS A 54 -4.48 -0.30 4.13
CA LYS A 54 -4.64 -1.77 4.16
C LYS A 54 -5.24 -2.25 5.48
N ASN A 55 -4.77 -1.70 6.61
CA ASN A 55 -5.09 -2.17 7.97
C ASN A 55 -6.26 -1.42 8.63
N MET A 56 -6.95 -0.52 7.91
CA MET A 56 -8.18 0.09 8.40
C MET A 56 -9.33 -0.91 8.24
N ASP A 57 -9.87 -1.38 9.38
CA ASP A 57 -11.09 -2.19 9.44
C ASP A 57 -12.27 -1.47 8.75
#